data_AF-A0A956F0T7-F1
#
_entry.id   AF-A0A956F0T7-F1
#
_cell.length_a   1.000
_cell.length_b   1.000
_cell.length_c   1.000
_cell.angle_alpha   90.00
_cell.angle_beta   90.00
_cell.angle_gamma   90.00
#
_symmetry.space_group_name_H-M   'P 1'
#
loop_
_entity.id
_entity.type
_entity.pdbx_description
1 polymer ?
#
loop_
_entity_poly.entity_id
_entity_poly.type
_entity_poly.pdbx_seq_one_letter_code
_entity_poly.pdbx_strand_id
1 'polypeptide(L)'
;SGGTGAASTGGAGGASGSAGTSGAAGAAQTPQEWLDACAAEASQVCERYETCWGDLMGSFYGTRSDCEQSWGNLCVSRWREGGASAAQLSACDSALAANWGTDCVAFGVWFNNGTTEPNFPEECKLKGDGAVGDACSFGSACASGFCGSYKGIGKVCGKCLAAPAIGEACLGSVCDFGASCVSGQCVELGLKDSTCDVDHPCALGYWCNAGTCADRVAVGVACDPDSVQSMCEKDTACNPATSLCEAMESTQNVGESCGVQSDQSLVGCIDSWCQVDANGAGTCIAKKEKGESCTAHKDLIGNDSDCRWHLACIAGTCQEIGEVISCE
;
A
#
# COMPACT_ATOMS: atom_id res chain seq x y z
N SER A 1 45.91 44.96 -2.50
CA SER A 1 47.34 45.01 -2.14
C SER A 1 47.67 43.66 -1.53
N GLY A 2 48.05 42.65 -2.30
CA GLY A 2 49.38 42.49 -2.88
C GLY A 2 50.20 41.57 -1.95
N GLY A 3 50.51 40.34 -2.39
CA GLY A 3 51.34 39.41 -1.62
C GLY A 3 51.25 37.95 -2.07
N THR A 4 52.12 37.60 -3.03
CA THR A 4 52.33 36.33 -3.72
C THR A 4 53.16 35.29 -2.96
N GLY A 5 52.95 34.01 -3.29
CA GLY A 5 53.92 32.89 -3.17
C GLY A 5 53.22 31.55 -3.51
N ALA A 6 53.32 30.99 -4.73
CA ALA A 6 54.38 30.10 -5.25
C ALA A 6 54.69 28.92 -4.29
N ALA A 7 54.78 27.64 -4.66
CA ALA A 7 54.58 26.82 -5.85
C ALA A 7 54.82 25.37 -5.36
N SER A 8 54.16 24.34 -5.90
CA SER A 8 54.79 23.02 -6.00
C SER A 8 54.12 22.16 -7.08
N THR A 9 55.00 21.56 -7.87
CA THR A 9 54.79 20.67 -9.02
C THR A 9 54.77 19.21 -8.58
N GLY A 10 54.05 18.37 -9.33
CA GLY A 10 54.47 17.00 -9.61
C GLY A 10 53.51 15.91 -9.15
N GLY A 11 53.01 15.12 -10.11
CA GLY A 11 52.23 13.92 -9.84
C GLY A 11 51.62 13.32 -11.10
N ALA A 12 52.47 12.80 -12.00
CA ALA A 12 52.02 11.92 -13.07
C ALA A 12 51.55 10.58 -12.46
N GLY A 13 50.40 10.07 -12.89
CA GLY A 13 49.92 8.76 -12.45
C GLY A 13 48.68 8.27 -13.18
N GLY A 14 48.88 7.30 -14.08
CA GLY A 14 47.94 6.19 -14.28
C GLY A 14 46.73 6.44 -15.17
N ALA A 15 46.92 6.30 -16.48
CA ALA A 15 45.84 5.84 -17.36
C ALA A 15 45.51 4.37 -16.99
N SER A 16 44.46 4.16 -16.21
CA SER A 16 43.84 2.84 -16.03
C SER A 16 42.67 2.74 -17.00
N GLY A 17 42.83 1.91 -18.03
CA GLY A 17 41.77 1.58 -18.95
C GLY A 17 40.63 0.86 -18.24
N SER A 18 39.44 1.46 -18.25
CA SER A 18 38.19 0.75 -17.99
C SER A 18 37.69 0.17 -19.31
N ALA A 19 38.18 -1.02 -19.63
CA ALA A 19 37.54 -1.91 -20.60
C ALA A 19 36.47 -2.70 -19.85
N GLY A 20 35.21 -2.56 -20.28
CA GLY A 20 34.09 -3.32 -19.73
C GLY A 20 32.78 -2.56 -19.64
N THR A 21 32.34 -1.90 -20.71
CA THR A 21 30.91 -1.66 -20.90
C THR A 21 30.25 -3.01 -21.14
N SER A 22 29.84 -3.69 -20.08
CA SER A 22 28.75 -4.66 -20.15
C SER A 22 27.55 -3.90 -20.70
N GLY A 23 27.20 -4.20 -21.94
CA GLY A 23 26.01 -3.65 -22.57
C GLY A 23 24.82 -4.05 -21.71
N ALA A 24 24.30 -3.10 -20.94
CA ALA A 24 22.96 -3.20 -20.39
C ALA A 24 22.06 -3.42 -21.61
N ALA A 25 21.58 -4.65 -21.77
CA ALA A 25 20.56 -4.97 -22.73
C ALA A 25 19.46 -3.94 -22.48
N GLY A 26 19.25 -3.04 -23.45
CA GLY A 26 18.32 -1.91 -23.28
C GLY A 26 17.01 -2.47 -22.78
N ALA A 27 16.59 -2.05 -21.58
CA ALA A 27 15.34 -2.51 -21.00
C ALA A 27 14.26 -2.32 -22.07
N ALA A 28 13.65 -3.43 -22.50
CA ALA A 28 12.62 -3.39 -23.51
C ALA A 28 11.59 -2.34 -23.08
N GLN A 29 11.33 -1.35 -23.93
CA GLN A 29 10.38 -0.29 -23.64
C GLN A 29 9.02 -0.93 -23.37
N THR A 30 8.34 -0.49 -22.31
CA THR A 30 6.98 -0.92 -22.00
C THR A 30 6.08 -0.61 -23.22
N PRO A 31 5.32 -1.59 -23.74
CA PRO A 31 4.39 -1.34 -24.84
C PRO A 31 3.38 -0.24 -24.50
N GLN A 32 3.11 0.67 -25.45
CA GLN A 32 2.17 1.79 -25.22
C GLN A 32 0.77 1.31 -24.80
N GLU A 33 0.31 0.22 -25.39
CA GLU A 33 -0.96 -0.45 -25.08
C GLU A 33 -1.08 -0.86 -23.60
N TRP A 34 0.03 -1.14 -22.91
CA TRP A 34 0.02 -1.41 -21.48
C TRP A 34 -0.10 -0.13 -20.66
N LEU A 35 0.62 0.92 -21.06
CA LEU A 35 0.55 2.22 -20.40
C LEU A 35 -0.88 2.76 -20.47
N ASP A 36 -1.53 2.65 -21.62
CA ASP A 36 -2.90 3.11 -21.84
C ASP A 36 -3.90 2.33 -20.98
N ALA A 37 -3.78 1.00 -20.92
CA ALA A 37 -4.69 0.17 -20.14
C ALA A 37 -4.44 0.30 -18.62
N CYS A 38 -3.19 0.46 -18.18
CA CYS A 38 -2.88 0.77 -16.78
C CYS A 38 -3.35 2.17 -16.36
N ALA A 39 -3.31 3.16 -17.26
CA ALA A 39 -3.87 4.48 -16.99
C ALA A 39 -5.40 4.44 -16.86
N ALA A 40 -6.08 3.61 -17.68
CA ALA A 40 -7.51 3.38 -17.55
C ALA A 40 -7.86 2.72 -16.20
N GLU A 41 -7.16 1.63 -15.83
CA GLU A 41 -7.33 0.94 -14.55
C GLU A 41 -7.11 1.91 -13.39
N ALA A 42 -6.03 2.70 -13.44
CA ALA A 42 -5.71 3.67 -12.41
C ALA A 42 -6.78 4.75 -12.24
N SER A 43 -7.29 5.33 -13.34
CA SER A 43 -8.36 6.34 -13.27
C SER A 43 -9.64 5.78 -12.66
N GLN A 44 -9.98 4.55 -13.06
CA GLN A 44 -11.11 3.80 -12.55
C GLN A 44 -10.96 3.53 -11.04
N VAL A 45 -9.84 2.97 -10.59
CA VAL A 45 -9.58 2.68 -9.17
C VAL A 45 -9.62 3.97 -8.34
N CYS A 46 -8.97 5.03 -8.81
CA CYS A 46 -8.88 6.30 -8.09
C CYS A 46 -10.21 7.03 -8.02
N GLU A 47 -11.05 6.97 -9.05
CA GLU A 47 -12.43 7.48 -8.99
C GLU A 47 -13.26 6.78 -7.92
N ARG A 48 -13.13 5.45 -7.83
CA ARG A 48 -13.81 4.66 -6.81
C ARG A 48 -13.26 4.94 -5.43
N TYR A 49 -11.95 5.09 -5.30
CA TYR A 49 -11.32 5.47 -4.05
C TYR A 49 -11.80 6.85 -3.58
N GLU A 50 -11.88 7.83 -4.48
CA GLU A 50 -12.43 9.16 -4.20
C GLU A 50 -13.91 9.08 -3.74
N THR A 51 -14.72 8.32 -4.48
CA THR A 51 -16.15 8.15 -4.17
C THR A 51 -16.36 7.46 -2.83
N CYS A 52 -15.62 6.39 -2.58
CA CYS A 52 -15.84 5.50 -1.44
C CYS A 52 -15.05 5.87 -0.20
N TRP A 53 -13.87 6.48 -0.33
CA TRP A 53 -12.94 6.88 0.73
C TRP A 53 -12.12 8.12 0.35
N GLY A 54 -12.78 9.20 -0.07
CA GLY A 54 -12.13 10.46 -0.46
C GLY A 54 -11.09 10.98 0.53
N ASP A 55 -11.36 10.89 1.84
CA ASP A 55 -10.38 11.31 2.85
C ASP A 55 -9.14 10.40 2.88
N LEU A 56 -9.34 9.07 2.78
CA LEU A 56 -8.21 8.14 2.65
C LEU A 56 -7.44 8.43 1.36
N MET A 57 -8.10 8.81 0.26
CA MET A 57 -7.41 9.21 -0.97
C MET A 57 -6.50 10.42 -0.72
N GLY A 58 -7.03 11.45 -0.06
CA GLY A 58 -6.26 12.66 0.30
C GLY A 58 -5.10 12.35 1.24
N SER A 59 -5.29 11.45 2.20
CA SER A 59 -4.23 11.01 3.11
C SER A 59 -3.19 10.12 2.45
N PHE A 60 -3.57 9.22 1.54
CA PHE A 60 -2.65 8.27 0.90
C PHE A 60 -1.93 8.86 -0.30
N TYR A 61 -2.66 9.58 -1.16
CA TYR A 61 -2.19 10.05 -2.46
C TYR A 61 -2.15 11.57 -2.58
N GLY A 62 -2.88 12.32 -1.74
CA GLY A 62 -3.00 13.78 -1.87
C GLY A 62 -4.06 14.18 -2.89
N THR A 63 -3.81 13.92 -4.17
CA THR A 63 -4.76 14.23 -5.26
C THR A 63 -5.16 12.99 -6.06
N ARG A 64 -6.25 13.09 -6.82
CA ARG A 64 -6.63 12.06 -7.79
C ARG A 64 -5.53 11.82 -8.83
N SER A 65 -4.86 12.87 -9.31
CA SER A 65 -3.77 12.74 -10.28
C SER A 65 -2.60 11.93 -9.72
N ASP A 66 -2.25 12.15 -8.45
CA ASP A 66 -1.15 11.43 -7.79
C ASP A 66 -1.55 9.96 -7.52
N CYS A 67 -2.82 9.72 -7.22
CA CYS A 67 -3.40 8.38 -7.14
C CYS A 67 -3.26 7.66 -8.49
N GLU A 68 -3.69 8.30 -9.58
CA GLU A 68 -3.67 7.73 -10.93
C GLU A 68 -2.23 7.42 -11.38
N GLN A 69 -1.28 8.32 -11.09
CA GLN A 69 0.13 8.09 -11.38
C GLN A 69 0.69 6.90 -10.57
N SER A 70 0.40 6.85 -9.26
CA SER A 70 0.89 5.79 -8.38
C SER A 70 0.34 4.43 -8.79
N TRP A 71 -0.97 4.34 -9.05
CA TRP A 71 -1.63 3.11 -9.51
C TRP A 71 -1.17 2.69 -10.89
N GLY A 72 -0.99 3.64 -11.82
CA GLY A 72 -0.50 3.35 -13.16
C GLY A 72 0.89 2.72 -13.14
N ASN A 73 1.80 3.26 -12.32
CA ASN A 73 3.14 2.70 -12.14
C ASN A 73 3.10 1.29 -11.52
N LEU A 74 2.31 1.11 -10.46
CA LEU A 74 2.14 -0.19 -9.81
C LEU A 74 1.56 -1.25 -10.77
N CYS A 75 0.56 -0.86 -11.57
CA CYS A 75 -0.01 -1.68 -12.61
C CYS A 75 1.08 -2.14 -13.58
N VAL A 76 1.82 -1.22 -14.21
CA VAL A 76 2.86 -1.57 -15.18
C VAL A 76 3.86 -2.58 -14.61
N SER A 77 4.32 -2.37 -13.37
CA SER A 77 5.24 -3.30 -12.69
C SER A 77 4.62 -4.68 -12.47
N ARG A 78 3.38 -4.75 -11.96
CA ARG A 78 2.66 -6.00 -11.69
C ARG A 78 2.43 -6.83 -12.96
N TRP A 79 2.00 -6.19 -14.04
CA TRP A 79 1.66 -6.86 -15.29
C TRP A 79 2.91 -7.34 -16.04
N ARG A 80 4.04 -6.65 -15.87
CA ARG A 80 5.30 -6.98 -16.56
C ARG A 80 5.91 -8.26 -16.05
N GLU A 81 5.91 -8.46 -14.73
CA GLU A 81 6.43 -9.69 -14.13
C GLU A 81 5.55 -10.90 -14.45
N GLY A 82 4.24 -10.71 -14.58
CA GLY A 82 3.32 -11.82 -14.86
C GLY A 82 3.23 -12.25 -16.32
N GLY A 83 3.92 -11.56 -17.24
CA GLY A 83 3.88 -11.88 -18.67
C GLY A 83 2.51 -11.76 -19.32
N ALA A 84 1.59 -11.02 -18.69
CA ALA A 84 0.23 -10.87 -19.18
C ALA A 84 0.17 -9.97 -20.43
N SER A 85 -0.72 -10.28 -21.37
CA SER A 85 -0.88 -9.50 -22.59
C SER A 85 -1.68 -8.23 -22.37
N ALA A 86 -1.52 -7.22 -23.24
CA ALA A 86 -2.35 -6.01 -23.24
C ALA A 86 -3.85 -6.33 -23.32
N ALA A 87 -4.22 -7.39 -24.04
CA ALA A 87 -5.60 -7.84 -24.15
C ALA A 87 -6.16 -8.38 -22.82
N GLN A 88 -5.35 -9.10 -22.03
CA GLN A 88 -5.77 -9.56 -20.70
C GLN A 88 -5.94 -8.38 -19.73
N LEU A 89 -5.04 -7.40 -19.78
CA LEU A 89 -5.15 -6.19 -18.98
C LEU A 89 -6.44 -5.42 -19.32
N SER A 90 -6.73 -5.20 -20.60
CA SER A 90 -7.95 -4.51 -21.04
C SER A 90 -9.23 -5.31 -20.71
N ALA A 91 -9.19 -6.64 -20.77
CA ALA A 91 -10.29 -7.50 -20.33
C ALA A 91 -10.52 -7.42 -18.81
N CYS A 92 -9.44 -7.41 -18.03
CA CYS A 92 -9.51 -7.22 -16.59
C CYS A 92 -10.12 -5.86 -16.24
N ASP A 93 -9.61 -4.77 -16.81
CA ASP A 93 -10.11 -3.41 -16.62
C ASP A 93 -11.62 -3.30 -16.88
N SER A 94 -12.09 -3.90 -17.98
CA SER A 94 -13.53 -3.96 -18.31
C SER A 94 -14.34 -4.76 -17.28
N ALA A 95 -13.80 -5.87 -16.80
CA ALA A 95 -14.49 -6.73 -15.83
C ALA A 95 -14.53 -6.09 -14.43
N LEU A 96 -13.48 -5.35 -14.06
CA LEU A 96 -13.44 -4.53 -12.84
C LEU A 96 -14.50 -3.44 -12.88
N ALA A 97 -14.56 -2.67 -13.98
CA ALA A 97 -15.58 -1.64 -14.18
C ALA A 97 -17.01 -2.17 -13.98
N ALA A 98 -17.28 -3.38 -14.48
CA ALA A 98 -18.59 -4.03 -14.38
C ALA A 98 -18.91 -4.53 -12.96
N ASN A 99 -17.90 -5.00 -12.21
CA ASN A 99 -18.09 -5.60 -10.90
C ASN A 99 -18.06 -4.61 -9.73
N TRP A 100 -17.42 -3.45 -9.88
CA TRP A 100 -17.30 -2.49 -8.77
C TRP A 100 -18.64 -1.85 -8.35
N GLY A 101 -19.69 -1.95 -9.17
CA GLY A 101 -21.01 -1.43 -8.84
C GLY A 101 -20.98 0.02 -8.36
N THR A 102 -21.89 0.39 -7.46
CA THR A 102 -21.85 1.65 -6.69
C THR A 102 -21.67 1.39 -5.19
N ASP A 103 -21.31 0.16 -4.82
CA ASP A 103 -21.24 -0.27 -3.43
C ASP A 103 -19.80 -0.21 -2.91
N CYS A 104 -19.56 0.73 -2.00
CA CYS A 104 -18.26 0.95 -1.40
C CYS A 104 -17.82 -0.18 -0.47
N VAL A 105 -18.74 -0.98 0.07
CA VAL A 105 -18.38 -2.17 0.85
C VAL A 105 -17.79 -3.22 -0.09
N ALA A 106 -18.46 -3.49 -1.22
CA ALA A 106 -17.94 -4.42 -2.23
C ALA A 106 -16.59 -3.98 -2.77
N PHE A 107 -16.40 -2.69 -3.04
CA PHE A 107 -15.10 -2.14 -3.42
C PHE A 107 -14.03 -2.33 -2.32
N GLY A 108 -14.39 -2.15 -1.05
CA GLY A 108 -13.50 -2.37 0.12
C GLY A 108 -13.02 -3.79 0.24
N VAL A 109 -13.96 -4.73 0.16
CA VAL A 109 -13.67 -6.17 0.18
C VAL A 109 -12.76 -6.51 -1.00
N TRP A 110 -13.09 -6.06 -2.21
CA TRP A 110 -12.26 -6.28 -3.41
C TRP A 110 -10.86 -5.70 -3.29
N PHE A 111 -10.72 -4.47 -2.82
CA PHE A 111 -9.43 -3.76 -2.76
C PHE A 111 -8.44 -4.47 -1.84
N ASN A 112 -8.93 -5.05 -0.74
CA ASN A 112 -8.09 -5.67 0.27
C ASN A 112 -7.90 -7.17 0.04
N ASN A 113 -8.95 -7.87 -0.39
CA ASN A 113 -8.86 -9.29 -0.70
C ASN A 113 -8.21 -9.51 -2.07
N GLY A 114 -8.26 -8.52 -2.97
CA GLY A 114 -7.71 -8.62 -4.32
C GLY A 114 -8.23 -9.87 -5.04
N THR A 115 -7.33 -10.59 -5.70
CA THR A 115 -7.63 -11.84 -6.43
C THR A 115 -8.26 -12.94 -5.57
N THR A 116 -8.31 -12.75 -4.26
CA THR A 116 -8.82 -13.69 -3.27
C THR A 116 -10.30 -13.47 -2.92
N GLU A 117 -11.00 -12.56 -3.61
CA GLU A 117 -12.46 -12.41 -3.49
C GLU A 117 -13.20 -13.42 -4.38
N PRO A 118 -14.24 -14.16 -3.90
CA PRO A 118 -14.95 -15.17 -4.69
C PRO A 118 -15.52 -14.65 -6.01
N ASN A 119 -15.94 -13.38 -6.04
CA ASN A 119 -16.48 -12.70 -7.21
C ASN A 119 -15.45 -11.85 -7.97
N PHE A 120 -14.15 -11.98 -7.64
CA PHE A 120 -13.09 -11.30 -8.38
C PHE A 120 -13.04 -11.82 -9.82
N PRO A 121 -13.02 -10.93 -10.84
CA PRO A 121 -12.97 -11.37 -12.24
C PRO A 121 -11.81 -12.32 -12.50
N GLU A 122 -12.07 -13.44 -13.18
CA GLU A 122 -11.04 -14.44 -13.48
C GLU A 122 -9.96 -13.85 -14.39
N GLU A 123 -10.34 -12.94 -15.28
CA GLU A 123 -9.44 -12.21 -16.18
C GLU A 123 -8.42 -11.34 -15.42
N CYS A 124 -8.73 -10.98 -14.18
CA CYS A 124 -7.87 -10.21 -13.30
C CYS A 124 -6.99 -11.06 -12.37
N LYS A 125 -7.23 -12.38 -12.31
CA LYS A 125 -6.44 -13.32 -11.49
C LYS A 125 -5.16 -13.71 -12.22
N LEU A 126 -4.26 -12.74 -12.34
CA LEU A 126 -2.99 -12.94 -13.01
C LEU A 126 -2.15 -13.97 -12.30
N LYS A 127 -1.74 -14.95 -13.09
CA LYS A 127 -0.83 -16.01 -12.70
C LYS A 127 0.26 -16.08 -13.75
N GLY A 128 1.48 -16.13 -13.28
CA GLY A 128 2.65 -16.32 -14.10
C GLY A 128 2.91 -17.82 -14.26
N ASP A 129 4.11 -18.14 -14.71
CA ASP A 129 4.61 -19.51 -14.83
C ASP A 129 5.58 -19.90 -13.71
N GLY A 130 5.93 -18.96 -12.82
CA GLY A 130 6.84 -19.20 -11.70
C GLY A 130 6.36 -20.31 -10.78
N ALA A 131 7.17 -21.35 -10.63
CA ALA A 131 6.92 -22.48 -9.75
C ALA A 131 7.22 -22.12 -8.28
N VAL A 132 6.72 -22.93 -7.35
CA VAL A 132 7.03 -22.75 -5.92
C VAL A 132 8.56 -22.75 -5.69
N GLY A 133 9.08 -21.69 -5.06
CA GLY A 133 10.51 -21.46 -4.84
C GLY A 133 11.21 -20.58 -5.88
N ASP A 134 10.53 -20.22 -6.97
CA ASP A 134 11.04 -19.21 -7.90
C ASP A 134 11.01 -17.82 -7.26
N ALA A 135 11.89 -16.94 -7.71
CA ALA A 135 11.88 -15.57 -7.25
C ALA A 135 10.70 -14.80 -7.87
N CYS A 136 10.15 -13.85 -7.11
CA CYS A 136 9.05 -13.01 -7.54
C CYS A 136 9.10 -11.67 -6.81
N SER A 137 8.54 -10.61 -7.40
CA SER A 137 8.21 -9.37 -6.67
C SER A 137 6.70 -9.24 -6.49
N PHE A 138 5.92 -9.80 -7.43
CA PHE A 138 4.47 -9.85 -7.36
C PHE A 138 3.93 -11.27 -7.49
N GLY A 139 2.74 -11.50 -6.93
CA GLY A 139 2.03 -12.77 -7.09
C GLY A 139 1.74 -13.14 -8.55
N SER A 140 1.61 -12.14 -9.42
CA SER A 140 1.44 -12.32 -10.87
C SER A 140 2.61 -13.03 -11.53
N ALA A 141 3.82 -13.06 -10.95
CA ALA A 141 4.94 -13.84 -11.46
C ALA A 141 4.79 -15.36 -11.19
N CYS A 142 3.91 -15.74 -10.27
CA CYS A 142 3.80 -17.10 -9.75
C CYS A 142 2.59 -17.84 -10.33
N ALA A 143 2.73 -19.13 -10.61
CA ALA A 143 1.63 -20.00 -11.03
C ALA A 143 0.53 -20.12 -9.97
N SER A 144 0.90 -19.98 -8.69
CA SER A 144 -0.04 -19.90 -7.57
C SER A 144 -0.79 -18.56 -7.51
N GLY A 145 -0.31 -17.52 -8.18
CA GLY A 145 -0.76 -16.14 -7.98
C GLY A 145 -0.22 -15.51 -6.69
N PHE A 146 0.68 -16.20 -5.96
CA PHE A 146 1.16 -15.78 -4.66
C PHE A 146 2.68 -15.69 -4.57
N CYS A 147 3.16 -14.49 -4.22
CA CYS A 147 4.56 -14.20 -3.95
C CYS A 147 4.73 -13.93 -2.46
N GLY A 148 5.34 -14.89 -1.75
CA GLY A 148 5.63 -14.75 -0.33
C GLY A 148 6.85 -13.85 -0.12
N SER A 149 6.63 -12.63 0.35
CA SER A 149 7.69 -11.75 0.81
C SER A 149 8.23 -12.29 2.15
N TYR A 150 9.51 -12.68 2.20
CA TYR A 150 10.14 -12.98 3.48
C TYR A 150 10.19 -11.68 4.29
N LYS A 151 9.53 -11.65 5.46
CA LYS A 151 9.65 -10.56 6.44
C LYS A 151 11.11 -10.46 6.92
N GLY A 152 11.90 -9.73 6.16
CA GLY A 152 13.25 -9.30 6.46
C GLY A 152 13.38 -7.91 5.87
N ILE A 153 13.49 -6.92 6.74
CA ILE A 153 13.64 -5.51 6.41
C ILE A 153 14.68 -5.38 5.28
N GLY A 154 14.27 -4.98 4.08
CA GLY A 154 15.19 -4.71 2.97
C GLY A 154 15.33 -5.75 1.84
N LYS A 155 14.42 -6.71 1.65
CA LYS A 155 14.36 -7.49 0.40
C LYS A 155 12.96 -7.45 -0.25
N VAL A 156 12.88 -6.85 -1.43
CA VAL A 156 11.69 -6.75 -2.31
C VAL A 156 11.35 -8.08 -2.97
N CYS A 157 12.33 -8.98 -3.04
CA CYS A 157 12.18 -10.29 -3.62
C CYS A 157 11.55 -11.28 -2.65
N GLY A 158 10.39 -11.79 -3.03
CA GLY A 158 9.76 -12.94 -2.42
C GLY A 158 10.13 -14.23 -3.13
N LYS A 159 9.45 -15.29 -2.71
CA LYS A 159 9.43 -16.59 -3.38
C LYS A 159 8.01 -16.94 -3.76
N CYS A 160 7.82 -17.54 -4.92
CA CYS A 160 6.54 -18.11 -5.28
C CYS A 160 6.21 -19.21 -4.27
N LEU A 161 5.03 -19.13 -3.67
CA LEU A 161 4.57 -20.07 -2.64
C LEU A 161 3.12 -20.46 -2.94
N ALA A 162 2.63 -21.53 -2.31
CA ALA A 162 1.19 -21.71 -2.17
C ALA A 162 0.64 -20.64 -1.21
N ALA A 163 -0.56 -20.12 -1.48
CA ALA A 163 -1.25 -19.25 -0.53
C ALA A 163 -1.58 -20.06 0.74
N PRO A 164 -1.24 -19.58 1.95
CA PRO A 164 -1.52 -20.35 3.17
C PRO A 164 -3.03 -20.40 3.43
N ALA A 165 -3.57 -21.60 3.61
CA ALA A 165 -5.00 -21.81 3.86
C ALA A 165 -5.41 -21.33 5.26
N ILE A 166 -6.72 -21.16 5.51
CA ILE A 166 -7.25 -20.88 6.85
C ILE A 166 -6.71 -21.92 7.86
N GLY A 167 -6.18 -21.41 8.98
CA GLY A 167 -5.52 -22.18 10.04
C GLY A 167 -4.02 -22.38 9.83
N GLU A 168 -3.49 -22.15 8.63
CA GLU A 168 -2.05 -22.25 8.37
C GLU A 168 -1.28 -21.02 8.84
N ALA A 169 0.02 -21.19 9.07
CA ALA A 169 0.90 -20.10 9.46
C ALA A 169 1.10 -19.12 8.29
N CYS A 170 1.10 -17.83 8.60
CA CYS A 170 1.29 -16.76 7.64
C CYS A 170 2.33 -15.75 8.12
N LEU A 171 2.84 -14.97 7.15
CA LEU A 171 3.81 -13.92 7.39
C LEU A 171 3.29 -12.63 6.73
N GLY A 172 3.16 -11.56 7.52
CA GLY A 172 2.65 -10.28 7.00
C GLY A 172 1.13 -10.27 6.97
N SER A 173 0.54 -9.86 5.85
CA SER A 173 -0.91 -9.67 5.71
C SER A 173 -1.57 -10.74 4.82
N VAL A 174 -0.83 -11.77 4.40
CA VAL A 174 -1.23 -12.57 3.24
C VAL A 174 -1.62 -14.00 3.58
N CYS A 175 -2.82 -14.38 3.14
CA CYS A 175 -3.50 -15.64 3.35
C CYS A 175 -4.33 -16.01 2.11
N ASP A 176 -4.84 -17.24 2.06
CA ASP A 176 -5.77 -17.71 1.03
C ASP A 176 -7.18 -17.06 1.17
N PHE A 177 -8.06 -17.29 0.19
CA PHE A 177 -9.38 -16.65 0.03
C PHE A 177 -10.14 -16.33 1.34
N GLY A 178 -10.52 -15.06 1.51
CA GLY A 178 -11.34 -14.58 2.62
C GLY A 178 -10.66 -14.53 3.99
N ALA A 179 -9.34 -14.73 4.04
CA ALA A 179 -8.57 -14.74 5.28
C ALA A 179 -7.58 -13.59 5.41
N SER A 180 -7.28 -13.22 6.65
CA SER A 180 -6.20 -12.29 6.99
C SER A 180 -5.20 -12.96 7.92
N CYS A 181 -3.98 -12.45 7.93
CA CYS A 181 -2.93 -12.97 8.79
C CYS A 181 -3.01 -12.32 10.16
N VAL A 182 -3.56 -13.03 11.13
CA VAL A 182 -3.78 -12.55 12.50
C VAL A 182 -2.94 -13.38 13.45
N SER A 183 -2.11 -12.71 14.25
CA SER A 183 -1.18 -13.37 15.18
C SER A 183 -0.28 -14.44 14.51
N GLY A 184 0.00 -14.30 13.21
CA GLY A 184 0.80 -15.26 12.44
C GLY A 184 0.05 -16.48 11.92
N GLN A 185 -1.29 -16.49 11.97
CA GLN A 185 -2.13 -17.52 11.37
C GLN A 185 -3.18 -16.92 10.44
N CYS A 186 -3.51 -17.64 9.37
CA CYS A 186 -4.60 -17.26 8.49
C CYS A 186 -5.94 -17.53 9.15
N VAL A 187 -6.74 -16.49 9.29
CA VAL A 187 -8.08 -16.56 9.90
C VAL A 187 -9.10 -15.97 8.96
N GLU A 188 -10.27 -16.59 8.87
CA GLU A 188 -11.38 -16.07 8.09
C GLU A 188 -11.88 -14.74 8.66
N LEU A 189 -12.12 -13.76 7.80
CA LEU A 189 -12.67 -12.47 8.21
C LEU A 189 -14.18 -12.56 8.43
N GLY A 190 -14.65 -12.06 9.58
CA GLY A 190 -16.07 -12.06 9.90
C GLY A 190 -16.87 -11.06 9.03
N LEU A 191 -17.85 -11.54 8.27
CA LEU A 191 -18.85 -10.69 7.64
C LEU A 191 -19.87 -10.17 8.68
N LYS A 192 -20.77 -9.26 8.26
CA LYS A 192 -21.85 -8.77 9.11
C LYS A 192 -22.58 -9.89 9.85
N ASP A 193 -22.87 -9.65 11.12
CA ASP A 193 -23.53 -10.55 12.06
C ASP A 193 -22.75 -11.84 12.41
N SER A 194 -21.55 -12.04 11.84
CA SER A 194 -20.65 -13.12 12.27
C SER A 194 -19.98 -12.80 13.61
N THR A 195 -19.60 -13.85 14.34
CA THR A 195 -18.80 -13.69 15.57
C THR A 195 -17.42 -13.15 15.26
N CYS A 196 -16.88 -12.31 16.15
CA CYS A 196 -15.55 -11.76 16.01
C CYS A 196 -14.85 -11.63 17.36
N ASP A 197 -13.53 -11.57 17.31
CA ASP A 197 -12.66 -11.25 18.43
C ASP A 197 -11.31 -10.71 17.92
N VAL A 198 -10.30 -10.66 18.78
CA VAL A 198 -8.95 -10.20 18.41
C VAL A 198 -8.26 -11.16 17.43
N ASP A 199 -8.59 -12.44 17.46
CA ASP A 199 -8.02 -13.48 16.62
C ASP A 199 -8.89 -13.75 15.37
N HIS A 200 -10.14 -13.29 15.34
CA HIS A 200 -11.08 -13.40 14.23
C HIS A 200 -11.70 -12.03 13.94
N PRO A 201 -10.95 -11.12 13.30
CA PRO A 201 -11.41 -9.77 13.04
C PRO A 201 -12.49 -9.76 11.96
N CYS A 202 -13.25 -8.66 11.93
CA CYS A 202 -14.26 -8.45 10.90
C CYS A 202 -13.63 -8.06 9.56
N ALA A 203 -14.33 -8.38 8.48
CA ALA A 203 -14.01 -7.88 7.16
C ALA A 203 -14.09 -6.35 7.12
N LEU A 204 -13.32 -5.75 6.22
CA LEU A 204 -13.29 -4.29 6.06
C LEU A 204 -14.66 -3.74 5.73
N GLY A 205 -14.99 -2.60 6.35
CA GLY A 205 -16.34 -2.03 6.37
C GLY A 205 -17.16 -2.39 7.60
N TYR A 206 -16.79 -3.45 8.32
CA TYR A 206 -17.37 -3.81 9.61
C TYR A 206 -16.38 -3.57 10.75
N TRP A 207 -16.88 -3.64 11.98
CA TRP A 207 -16.06 -3.61 13.19
C TRP A 207 -16.59 -4.62 14.20
N CYS A 208 -15.72 -5.08 15.09
CA CYS A 208 -16.10 -6.06 16.10
C CYS A 208 -16.83 -5.41 17.29
N ASN A 209 -18.17 -5.45 17.28
CA ASN A 209 -19.01 -4.90 18.34
C ASN A 209 -19.45 -5.99 19.31
N ALA A 210 -18.91 -5.97 20.53
CA ALA A 210 -19.29 -6.92 21.59
C ALA A 210 -19.26 -8.39 21.12
N GLY A 211 -18.29 -8.74 20.28
CA GLY A 211 -18.10 -10.08 19.74
C GLY A 211 -18.89 -10.41 18.48
N THR A 212 -19.54 -9.43 17.85
CA THR A 212 -20.25 -9.60 16.57
C THR A 212 -19.84 -8.51 15.58
N CYS A 213 -19.59 -8.88 14.33
CA CYS A 213 -19.30 -7.94 13.26
C CYS A 213 -20.53 -7.10 12.93
N ALA A 214 -20.42 -5.79 13.17
CA ALA A 214 -21.48 -4.84 12.93
C ALA A 214 -21.06 -3.78 11.91
N ASP A 215 -22.06 -3.07 11.37
CA ASP A 215 -21.78 -1.85 10.61
C ASP A 215 -21.01 -0.86 11.49
N ARG A 216 -20.10 -0.12 10.87
CA ARG A 216 -19.41 1.02 11.50
C ARG A 216 -20.43 2.02 12.07
N VAL A 217 -20.02 2.72 13.11
CA VAL A 217 -20.91 3.64 13.84
C VAL A 217 -20.80 5.07 13.31
N ALA A 218 -21.94 5.74 13.25
CA ALA A 218 -22.06 7.11 12.76
C ALA A 218 -21.33 8.15 13.63
N VAL A 219 -21.17 9.35 13.08
CA VAL A 219 -20.68 10.53 13.81
C VAL A 219 -21.48 10.75 15.11
N GLY A 220 -20.78 11.08 16.18
CA GLY A 220 -21.31 11.35 17.51
C GLY A 220 -21.60 10.10 18.34
N VAL A 221 -21.42 8.89 17.79
CA VAL A 221 -21.53 7.64 18.56
C VAL A 221 -20.25 7.41 19.35
N ALA A 222 -20.39 6.87 20.57
CA ALA A 222 -19.26 6.53 21.41
C ALA A 222 -18.37 5.46 20.76
N CYS A 223 -17.06 5.62 20.94
CA CYS A 223 -16.04 4.72 20.42
C CYS A 223 -14.94 4.49 21.46
N ASP A 224 -14.21 3.40 21.30
CA ASP A 224 -13.03 3.09 22.11
C ASP A 224 -11.77 3.58 21.37
N PRO A 225 -11.07 4.62 21.86
CA PRO A 225 -9.86 5.13 21.22
C PRO A 225 -8.69 4.16 21.29
N ASP A 226 -8.73 3.17 22.19
CA ASP A 226 -7.70 2.13 22.32
C ASP A 226 -7.98 0.91 21.42
N SER A 227 -9.15 0.88 20.76
CA SER A 227 -9.45 -0.16 19.77
C SER A 227 -8.59 0.03 18.52
N VAL A 228 -7.77 -0.99 18.22
CA VAL A 228 -6.99 -1.07 16.97
C VAL A 228 -7.87 -1.12 15.71
N GLN A 229 -9.16 -1.47 15.85
CA GLN A 229 -10.11 -1.45 14.75
C GLN A 229 -10.91 -0.15 14.80
N SER A 230 -10.76 0.68 13.75
CA SER A 230 -11.57 1.90 13.58
C SER A 230 -13.05 1.53 13.53
N MET A 231 -13.78 1.86 14.60
CA MET A 231 -15.22 1.61 14.76
C MET A 231 -16.07 2.56 13.92
N CYS A 232 -15.50 3.71 13.55
CA CYS A 232 -16.25 4.82 13.00
C CYS A 232 -16.49 4.67 11.50
N GLU A 233 -17.58 5.28 11.01
CA GLU A 233 -17.94 5.33 9.60
C GLU A 233 -16.88 6.04 8.74
N LYS A 234 -17.09 6.06 7.42
CA LYS A 234 -16.25 6.76 6.44
C LYS A 234 -16.02 8.22 6.89
N ASP A 235 -14.81 8.75 6.66
CA ASP A 235 -14.46 10.15 6.91
C ASP A 235 -14.52 10.57 8.39
N THR A 236 -14.50 9.58 9.29
CA THR A 236 -14.56 9.78 10.74
C THR A 236 -13.53 8.91 11.46
N ALA A 237 -13.10 9.37 12.62
CA ALA A 237 -12.19 8.64 13.48
C ALA A 237 -12.61 8.78 14.94
N CYS A 238 -12.16 7.83 15.77
CA CYS A 238 -12.44 7.90 17.20
C CYS A 238 -11.56 8.98 17.81
N ASN A 239 -12.17 10.07 18.28
CA ASN A 239 -11.44 11.14 18.93
C ASN A 239 -11.09 10.72 20.38
N PRO A 240 -9.81 10.58 20.74
CA PRO A 240 -9.43 10.11 22.07
C PRO A 240 -9.74 11.12 23.18
N ALA A 241 -9.97 12.41 22.85
CA ALA A 241 -10.38 13.40 23.84
C ALA A 241 -11.86 13.27 24.24
N THR A 242 -12.74 12.95 23.27
CA THR A 242 -14.20 12.90 23.50
C THR A 242 -14.73 11.47 23.59
N SER A 243 -13.96 10.48 23.14
CA SER A 243 -14.39 9.08 22.95
C SER A 243 -15.63 8.97 22.05
N LEU A 244 -15.74 9.85 21.06
CA LEU A 244 -16.79 9.85 20.05
C LEU A 244 -16.19 9.70 18.65
N CYS A 245 -16.94 9.06 17.77
CA CYS A 245 -16.66 9.09 16.34
C CYS A 245 -16.93 10.49 15.81
N GLU A 246 -15.90 11.17 15.35
CA GLU A 246 -16.00 12.55 14.87
C GLU A 246 -15.47 12.65 13.45
N ALA A 247 -16.07 13.55 12.68
CA ALA A 247 -15.53 13.90 11.36
C ALA A 247 -14.15 14.53 11.56
N MET A 248 -13.20 14.17 10.70
CA MET A 248 -11.93 14.90 10.65
C MET A 248 -12.23 16.27 10.06
N GLU A 249 -12.15 17.33 10.87
CA GLU A 249 -12.63 18.66 10.46
C GLU A 249 -11.84 19.23 9.27
N SER A 250 -10.59 18.80 9.12
CA SER A 250 -9.72 19.21 8.03
C SER A 250 -8.53 18.27 7.87
N THR A 251 -7.97 18.24 6.65
CA THR A 251 -6.62 17.74 6.39
C THR A 251 -5.68 18.92 6.26
N GLN A 252 -4.57 18.91 7.01
CA GLN A 252 -3.59 20.00 7.04
C GLN A 252 -2.37 19.67 6.20
N ASN A 253 -1.67 20.71 5.75
CA ASN A 253 -0.45 20.61 4.95
C ASN A 253 0.75 20.24 5.83
N VAL A 254 1.83 19.82 5.18
CA VAL A 254 3.12 19.55 5.84
C VAL A 254 3.56 20.75 6.68
N GLY A 255 3.92 20.50 7.94
CA GLY A 255 4.36 21.49 8.91
C GLY A 255 3.24 22.12 9.75
N GLU A 256 1.97 21.88 9.41
CA GLU A 256 0.81 22.33 10.18
C GLU A 256 0.44 21.31 11.28
N SER A 257 -0.34 21.76 12.27
CA SER A 257 -0.73 20.92 13.40
C SER A 257 -1.75 19.85 12.99
N CYS A 258 -1.66 18.67 13.58
CA CYS A 258 -2.55 17.54 13.31
C CYS A 258 -2.82 16.73 14.57
N GLY A 259 -3.66 15.70 14.47
CA GLY A 259 -4.11 14.92 15.61
C GLY A 259 -5.14 15.69 16.45
N VAL A 260 -5.18 15.43 17.75
CA VAL A 260 -6.11 16.11 18.66
C VAL A 260 -5.60 17.51 18.98
N GLN A 261 -6.39 18.52 18.61
CA GLN A 261 -6.06 19.92 18.84
C GLN A 261 -6.47 20.37 20.26
N SER A 262 -6.04 21.58 20.65
CA SER A 262 -6.34 22.14 21.97
C SER A 262 -7.83 22.41 22.22
N ASP A 263 -8.61 22.58 21.15
CA ASP A 263 -10.07 22.69 21.21
C ASP A 263 -10.78 21.33 21.15
N GLN A 264 -10.00 20.24 21.23
CA GLN A 264 -10.40 18.84 21.10
C GLN A 264 -10.85 18.44 19.70
N SER A 265 -10.72 19.29 18.66
CA SER A 265 -10.98 18.86 17.28
C SER A 265 -9.94 17.81 16.82
N LEU A 266 -10.37 16.92 15.92
CA LEU A 266 -9.48 15.94 15.30
C LEU A 266 -9.12 16.39 13.88
N VAL A 267 -7.83 16.47 13.61
CA VAL A 267 -7.29 17.03 12.36
C VAL A 267 -6.35 16.03 11.69
N GLY A 268 -6.60 15.75 10.41
CA GLY A 268 -5.79 14.84 9.58
C GLY A 268 -4.68 15.57 8.83
N CYS A 269 -3.95 14.81 8.01
CA CYS A 269 -2.87 15.32 7.15
C CYS A 269 -3.16 14.99 5.68
N ILE A 270 -2.86 15.92 4.78
CA ILE A 270 -2.94 15.71 3.32
C ILE A 270 -1.56 15.33 2.77
N ASP A 271 -1.47 14.26 1.99
CA ASP A 271 -0.22 13.74 1.40
C ASP A 271 0.96 13.63 2.39
N SER A 272 0.63 13.40 3.66
CA SER A 272 1.57 13.39 4.78
C SER A 272 1.01 12.50 5.88
N TRP A 273 1.80 12.24 6.92
CA TRP A 273 1.34 11.50 8.09
C TRP A 273 1.43 12.38 9.33
N CYS A 274 0.55 12.14 10.30
CA CYS A 274 0.53 12.91 11.53
C CYS A 274 1.53 12.34 12.54
N GLN A 275 2.62 13.05 12.79
CA GLN A 275 3.56 12.71 13.85
C GLN A 275 3.02 13.21 15.19
N VAL A 276 2.23 12.37 15.86
CA VAL A 276 1.64 12.66 17.16
C VAL A 276 2.60 12.44 18.32
N ASP A 277 2.46 13.24 19.36
CA ASP A 277 3.08 13.07 20.67
C ASP A 277 2.25 12.14 21.58
N ALA A 278 2.64 12.02 22.85
CA ALA A 278 1.95 11.19 23.83
C ALA A 278 0.51 11.66 24.16
N ASN A 279 0.13 12.88 23.76
CA ASN A 279 -1.19 13.44 23.96
C ASN A 279 -2.06 13.32 22.70
N GLY A 280 -1.55 12.72 21.62
CA GLY A 280 -2.26 12.60 20.35
C GLY A 280 -2.25 13.88 19.50
N ALA A 281 -1.54 14.94 19.93
CA ALA A 281 -1.36 16.16 19.15
C ALA A 281 -0.04 16.08 18.37
N GLY A 282 0.01 16.61 17.15
CA GLY A 282 1.17 16.40 16.28
C GLY A 282 1.39 17.46 15.21
N THR A 283 2.29 17.13 14.30
CA THR A 283 2.58 17.94 13.09
C THR A 283 2.55 17.04 11.87
N CYS A 284 1.99 17.52 10.77
CA CYS A 284 2.00 16.80 9.51
C CYS A 284 3.42 16.74 8.95
N ILE A 285 3.93 15.52 8.73
CA ILE A 285 5.27 15.27 8.20
C ILE A 285 5.15 14.74 6.77
N ALA A 286 5.87 15.37 5.85
CA ALA A 286 5.94 14.93 4.46
C ALA A 286 6.35 13.45 4.39
N LYS A 287 5.68 12.70 3.50
CA LYS A 287 6.15 11.37 3.12
C LYS A 287 7.47 11.48 2.37
N LYS A 288 8.30 10.45 2.50
CA LYS A 288 9.58 10.34 1.83
C LYS A 288 9.39 9.91 0.38
N GLU A 289 10.10 10.60 -0.50
CA GLU A 289 10.16 10.33 -1.93
C GLU A 289 11.15 9.20 -2.24
N LYS A 290 11.11 8.69 -3.48
CA LYS A 290 12.04 7.66 -3.95
C LYS A 290 13.49 8.10 -3.78
N GLY A 291 14.32 7.23 -3.22
CA GLY A 291 15.73 7.46 -2.96
C GLY A 291 16.03 8.18 -1.64
N GLU A 292 15.02 8.70 -0.93
CA GLU A 292 15.22 9.31 0.37
C GLU A 292 15.35 8.27 1.49
N SER A 293 16.04 8.64 2.57
CA SER A 293 16.15 7.79 3.76
C SER A 293 14.81 7.68 4.49
N CYS A 294 14.52 6.48 4.96
CA CYS A 294 13.24 6.12 5.54
C CYS A 294 13.37 5.24 6.79
N THR A 295 12.28 5.15 7.55
CA THR A 295 12.12 4.26 8.69
C THR A 295 10.91 3.35 8.46
N ALA A 296 11.10 2.05 8.64
CA ALA A 296 9.96 1.12 8.67
C ALA A 296 9.23 1.26 10.02
N HIS A 297 7.93 1.56 9.98
CA HIS A 297 7.06 1.63 11.15
C HIS A 297 6.31 0.30 11.28
N LYS A 298 6.24 -0.26 12.49
CA LYS A 298 5.54 -1.53 12.74
C LYS A 298 4.07 -1.36 13.08
N ASP A 299 3.63 -0.12 13.30
CA ASP A 299 2.47 0.16 14.15
C ASP A 299 1.36 0.94 13.41
N LEU A 300 1.52 1.23 12.11
CA LEU A 300 0.55 2.00 11.35
C LEU A 300 -0.13 1.12 10.30
N ILE A 301 -1.44 0.92 10.48
CA ILE A 301 -2.32 0.23 9.54
C ILE A 301 -2.09 0.82 8.14
N GLY A 302 -1.45 0.05 7.26
CA GLY A 302 -1.29 0.34 5.83
C GLY A 302 -0.05 1.16 5.42
N ASN A 303 0.66 1.82 6.33
CA ASN A 303 1.90 2.53 6.02
C ASN A 303 3.04 2.02 6.90
N ASP A 304 3.61 0.87 6.51
CA ASP A 304 4.76 0.25 7.19
C ASP A 304 6.05 1.10 7.10
N SER A 305 5.98 2.33 6.58
CA SER A 305 7.09 3.28 6.54
C SER A 305 6.64 4.74 6.34
N ASP A 306 7.57 5.67 6.55
CA ASP A 306 7.41 7.09 6.22
C ASP A 306 7.50 7.40 4.71
N CYS A 307 7.58 6.39 3.84
CA CYS A 307 7.59 6.55 2.39
C CYS A 307 6.21 6.88 1.81
N ARG A 308 6.17 7.44 0.58
CA ARG A 308 4.91 7.52 -0.20
C ARG A 308 4.28 6.13 -0.36
N TRP A 309 2.95 6.08 -0.50
CA TRP A 309 2.14 4.83 -0.51
C TRP A 309 2.61 3.73 -1.50
N HIS A 310 3.19 4.11 -2.64
CA HIS A 310 3.68 3.17 -3.65
C HIS A 310 5.16 2.78 -3.46
N LEU A 311 5.80 3.30 -2.42
CA LEU A 311 7.18 3.06 -2.06
C LEU A 311 7.22 2.24 -0.77
N ALA A 312 8.21 1.36 -0.68
CA ALA A 312 8.51 0.64 0.55
C ALA A 312 9.87 1.10 1.10
N CYS A 313 9.99 1.14 2.42
CA CYS A 313 11.28 1.39 3.06
C CYS A 313 12.17 0.15 3.00
N ILE A 314 13.08 0.11 2.03
CA ILE A 314 13.94 -1.02 1.72
C ILE A 314 15.38 -0.64 2.05
N ALA A 315 15.95 -1.35 3.03
CA ALA A 315 17.31 -1.09 3.52
C ALA A 315 17.54 0.37 3.95
N GLY A 316 16.51 1.02 4.49
CA GLY A 316 16.56 2.41 4.95
C GLY A 316 16.41 3.46 3.85
N THR A 317 16.00 3.08 2.64
CA THR A 317 15.69 3.99 1.54
C THR A 317 14.32 3.69 0.93
N CYS A 318 13.54 4.71 0.59
CA CYS A 318 12.28 4.52 -0.13
C CYS A 318 12.53 4.10 -1.56
N GLN A 319 11.98 2.95 -1.97
CA GLN A 319 12.12 2.42 -3.33
C GLN A 319 10.76 1.98 -3.84
N GLU A 320 10.58 2.00 -5.16
CA GLU A 320 9.37 1.50 -5.79
C GLU A 320 9.20 0.00 -5.55
N ILE A 321 7.98 -0.40 -5.22
CA ILE A 321 7.64 -1.82 -5.11
C ILE A 321 7.79 -2.43 -6.51
N GLY A 322 8.69 -3.41 -6.65
CA GLY A 322 8.96 -4.08 -7.92
C GLY A 322 9.96 -3.38 -8.85
N GLU A 323 10.60 -2.28 -8.44
CA GLU A 323 11.82 -1.85 -9.13
C GLU A 323 12.83 -2.99 -9.05
N VAL A 324 13.27 -3.47 -10.21
CA VAL A 324 14.00 -4.74 -10.39
C VAL A 324 15.29 -4.74 -9.58
N ILE A 325 15.19 -5.07 -8.30
CA ILE A 325 16.28 -5.70 -7.59
C ILE A 325 16.33 -7.08 -8.24
N SER A 326 17.40 -7.38 -8.98
CA SER A 326 17.54 -8.73 -9.54
C SER A 326 17.46 -9.72 -8.38
N CYS A 327 16.39 -10.50 -8.35
CA CYS A 327 16.18 -11.51 -7.35
C CYS A 327 17.07 -12.73 -7.67
N GLU A 328 18.39 -12.54 -7.58
CA GLU A 328 19.40 -13.59 -7.66
C GLU A 328 19.54 -14.34 -6.33
#